data_AF-A0A8X8KJA0-F1
#
_entry.id   AF-A0A8X8KJA0-F1
#
_cell.length_a   1.000
_cell.length_b   1.000
_cell.length_c   1.000
_cell.angle_alpha   90.00
_cell.angle_beta   90.00
_cell.angle_gamma   90.00
#
_symmetry.space_group_name_H-M   'P 1'
#
loop_
_entity.id
_entity.type
_entity.pdbx_description
1 polymer ?
#
loop_
_entity_poly.entity_id
_entity_poly.type
_entity_poly.pdbx_seq_one_letter_code
_entity_poly.pdbx_strand_id
1 'polypeptide(L)'
;MLQRGFWLYVWRVQTPKGERLYVGRTGDSSSPHATAPYTRMGQHLGFSKAQNSLRRLLTEAGVEPETCGQFDLISYGPIFPEIGMTKEQLRHEQMLLHTPVRDQMAGLEKKLRDALVAAGYKVLNVVHSKKQYDAAHWNAVQNAFAKHFPELIK
;
A
#
# COMPACT_ATOMS: atom_id res chain seq x y z
N MET A 1 -10.70 6.94 -2.67
CA MET A 1 -9.29 7.34 -2.90
C MET A 1 -8.95 8.76 -2.42
N LEU A 2 -9.90 9.69 -2.27
CA LEU A 2 -9.61 11.07 -1.82
C LEU A 2 -9.74 11.27 -0.30
N GLN A 3 -10.55 10.45 0.37
CA GLN A 3 -10.71 10.51 1.82
C GLN A 3 -9.45 10.03 2.55
N ARG A 4 -9.08 10.75 3.61
CA ARG A 4 -8.01 10.37 4.54
C ARG A 4 -8.41 9.14 5.37
N GLY A 5 -7.42 8.40 5.83
CA GLY A 5 -7.59 7.17 6.60
C GLY A 5 -6.54 6.13 6.25
N PHE A 6 -6.80 4.90 6.66
CA PHE A 6 -5.91 3.77 6.46
C PHE A 6 -6.38 2.93 5.26
N TRP A 7 -5.58 2.90 4.21
CA TRP A 7 -5.88 2.27 2.94
C TRP A 7 -4.80 1.23 2.60
N LEU A 8 -5.18 0.22 1.84
CA LEU A 8 -4.23 -0.59 1.07
C LEU A 8 -4.33 -0.22 -0.40
N TYR A 9 -3.22 -0.31 -1.11
CA TYR A 9 -3.20 -0.14 -2.54
C TYR A 9 -2.16 -1.05 -3.20
N VAL A 10 -2.42 -1.39 -4.45
CA VAL A 10 -1.51 -2.09 -5.33
C VAL A 10 -1.32 -1.22 -6.58
N TRP A 11 -0.08 -0.83 -6.83
CA TRP A 11 0.32 -0.37 -8.14
C TRP A 11 0.43 -1.56 -9.07
N ARG A 12 -0.27 -1.51 -10.20
CA ARG A 12 -0.14 -2.44 -11.31
C ARG A 12 0.55 -1.70 -12.45
N VAL A 13 1.71 -2.19 -12.88
CA VAL A 13 2.52 -1.55 -13.91
C VAL A 13 2.68 -2.51 -15.08
N GLN A 14 2.26 -2.08 -16.27
CA GLN A 14 2.55 -2.79 -17.51
C GLN A 14 3.92 -2.37 -18.02
N THR A 15 4.91 -3.25 -17.85
CA THR A 15 6.30 -3.00 -18.26
C THR A 15 6.63 -3.76 -19.56
N PRO A 16 7.70 -3.38 -20.28
CA PRO A 16 8.21 -4.16 -21.40
C PRO A 16 8.62 -5.60 -21.04
N LYS A 17 8.84 -5.90 -19.74
CA LYS A 17 9.18 -7.23 -19.20
C LYS A 17 7.98 -7.93 -18.56
N GLY A 18 6.76 -7.52 -18.93
CA GLY A 18 5.49 -7.98 -18.39
C GLY A 18 5.05 -7.23 -17.13
N GLU A 19 3.92 -7.65 -16.57
CA GLU A 19 3.31 -7.00 -15.42
C GLU A 19 4.21 -7.03 -14.18
N ARG A 20 4.23 -5.90 -13.45
CA ARG A 20 4.88 -5.77 -12.14
C ARG A 20 3.94 -5.09 -11.15
N LEU A 21 3.92 -5.61 -9.93
CA LEU A 21 3.09 -5.07 -8.85
C LEU A 21 3.94 -4.41 -7.76
N TYR A 22 3.39 -3.41 -7.10
CA TYR A 22 3.92 -2.89 -5.84
C TYR A 22 2.77 -2.76 -4.86
N VAL A 23 2.93 -3.29 -3.65
CA VAL A 23 1.92 -3.21 -2.59
C VAL A 23 2.30 -2.10 -1.63
N GLY A 24 1.36 -1.26 -1.27
CA GLY A 24 1.57 -0.22 -0.28
C GLY A 24 0.34 0.05 0.58
N ARG A 25 0.52 0.93 1.54
CA ARG A 25 -0.54 1.37 2.45
C ARG A 25 -0.44 2.84 2.80
N THR A 26 -1.48 3.37 3.42
CA THR A 26 -1.44 4.64 4.14
C THR A 26 -1.45 4.39 5.66
N GLY A 27 -1.09 5.41 6.44
CA GLY A 27 -0.82 5.29 7.86
C GLY A 27 0.68 5.16 8.12
N ASP A 28 1.37 6.30 8.17
CA ASP A 28 2.82 6.35 8.22
C ASP A 28 3.37 6.02 9.60
N SER A 29 4.57 5.41 9.64
CA SER A 29 5.29 5.21 10.89
C SER A 29 5.78 6.52 11.51
N SER A 30 5.96 7.58 10.70
CA SER A 30 6.56 8.85 11.11
C SER A 30 5.54 9.98 11.32
N SER A 31 4.26 9.76 11.02
CA SER A 31 3.22 10.77 11.07
C SER A 31 1.89 10.19 11.55
N PRO A 32 1.17 10.86 12.47
CA PRO A 32 -0.15 10.40 12.91
C PRO A 32 -1.22 10.59 11.82
N HIS A 33 -0.88 11.28 10.74
CA HIS A 33 -1.76 11.64 9.65
C HIS A 33 -1.86 10.51 8.62
N ALA A 34 -2.95 9.75 8.66
CA ALA A 34 -3.23 8.71 7.68
C ALA A 34 -3.78 9.36 6.40
N THR A 35 -2.91 9.62 5.42
CA THR A 35 -3.28 10.31 4.18
C THR A 35 -4.14 9.43 3.24
N ALA A 36 -4.66 10.03 2.17
CA ALA A 36 -5.40 9.33 1.12
C ALA A 36 -4.44 8.75 0.04
N PRO A 37 -4.78 7.65 -0.65
CA PRO A 37 -3.91 7.08 -1.67
C PRO A 37 -3.62 8.03 -2.84
N TYR A 38 -4.55 8.92 -3.19
CA TYR A 38 -4.31 9.94 -4.22
C TYR A 38 -3.07 10.78 -3.94
N THR A 39 -2.86 11.18 -2.68
CA THR A 39 -1.67 11.95 -2.27
C THR A 39 -0.38 11.16 -2.39
N ARG A 40 -0.44 9.82 -2.36
CA ARG A 40 0.72 8.94 -2.56
C ARG A 40 1.06 8.71 -4.01
N MET A 41 0.12 8.95 -4.93
CA MET A 41 0.27 8.62 -6.35
C MET A 41 1.54 9.23 -6.95
N GLY A 42 1.74 10.54 -6.79
CA GLY A 42 2.95 11.21 -7.29
C GLY A 42 4.24 10.87 -6.53
N GLN A 43 4.13 10.47 -5.26
CA GLN A 43 5.28 10.21 -4.39
C GLN A 43 5.97 8.87 -4.66
N HIS A 44 5.36 7.94 -5.38
CA HIS A 44 6.01 6.66 -5.68
C HIS A 44 6.89 6.71 -6.93
N LEU A 45 6.60 7.64 -7.85
CA LEU A 45 7.26 7.78 -9.15
C LEU A 45 8.13 9.05 -9.27
N GLY A 46 8.20 9.84 -8.21
CA GLY A 46 9.04 11.04 -8.15
C GLY A 46 10.53 10.72 -8.25
N PHE A 47 11.35 11.78 -8.36
CA PHE A 47 12.82 11.68 -8.46
C PHE A 47 13.53 11.84 -7.12
N SER A 48 12.86 12.39 -6.11
CA SER A 48 13.43 12.54 -4.76
C SER A 48 13.60 11.18 -4.08
N LYS A 49 14.72 10.97 -3.39
CA LYS A 49 15.00 9.71 -2.66
C LYS A 49 13.94 9.35 -1.62
N ALA A 50 13.27 10.34 -1.04
CA ALA A 50 12.20 10.13 -0.07
C ALA A 50 10.85 9.77 -0.73
N GLN A 51 10.74 9.95 -2.05
CA GLN A 51 9.50 9.89 -2.82
C GLN A 51 9.75 9.28 -4.20
N ASN A 52 10.34 8.08 -4.23
CA ASN A 52 10.63 7.38 -5.48
C ASN A 52 10.58 5.84 -5.36
N SER A 53 9.88 5.28 -4.38
CA SER A 53 10.02 3.85 -4.06
C SER A 53 9.65 2.92 -5.23
N LEU A 54 8.60 3.23 -6.00
CA LEU A 54 8.22 2.44 -7.18
C LEU A 54 9.20 2.65 -8.32
N ARG A 55 9.59 3.91 -8.60
CA ARG A 55 10.61 4.23 -9.62
C ARG A 55 11.89 3.43 -9.35
N ARG A 56 12.44 3.52 -8.14
CA ARG A 56 13.66 2.82 -7.74
C ARG A 56 13.54 1.32 -7.95
N LEU A 57 12.44 0.71 -7.51
CA LEU A 57 12.25 -0.74 -7.64
C LEU A 57 12.07 -1.20 -9.10
N LEU A 58 11.45 -0.39 -9.95
CA LEU A 58 11.39 -0.65 -11.39
C LEU A 58 12.80 -0.62 -12.00
N THR A 59 13.59 0.42 -11.69
CA THR A 59 14.97 0.55 -12.17
C THR A 59 15.85 -0.61 -11.68
N GLU A 60 15.71 -1.04 -10.41
CA GLU A 60 16.39 -2.22 -9.87
C GLU A 60 15.99 -3.53 -10.57
N ALA A 61 14.76 -3.62 -11.09
CA ALA A 61 14.30 -4.71 -11.96
C ALA A 61 14.73 -4.53 -13.44
N GLY A 62 15.57 -3.52 -13.72
CA GLY A 62 16.05 -3.16 -15.05
C GLY A 62 14.93 -2.68 -15.98
N VAL A 63 13.92 -2.01 -15.43
CA VAL A 63 12.82 -1.39 -16.16
C VAL A 63 12.92 0.12 -15.98
N GLU A 64 13.02 0.85 -17.08
CA GLU A 64 12.93 2.32 -17.05
C GLU A 64 11.45 2.72 -16.92
N PRO A 65 11.02 3.46 -15.88
CA PRO A 65 9.61 3.77 -15.66
C PRO A 65 8.93 4.46 -16.86
N GLU A 66 9.66 5.33 -17.56
CA GLU A 66 9.21 6.07 -18.73
C GLU A 66 8.90 5.17 -19.94
N THR A 67 9.37 3.92 -19.94
CA THR A 67 9.09 2.92 -20.99
C THR A 67 7.88 2.04 -20.67
N CYS A 68 7.27 2.18 -19.48
CA CYS A 68 6.07 1.44 -19.10
C CYS A 68 4.83 2.01 -19.79
N GLY A 69 3.96 1.14 -20.28
CA GLY A 69 2.77 1.54 -21.05
C GLY A 69 1.60 2.00 -20.19
N GLN A 70 1.49 1.51 -18.96
CA GLN A 70 0.35 1.81 -18.08
C GLN A 70 0.71 1.66 -16.60
N PHE A 71 0.13 2.54 -15.78
CA PHE A 71 0.22 2.52 -14.32
C PHE A 71 -1.19 2.65 -13.74
N ASP A 72 -1.66 1.62 -13.03
CA ASP A 72 -2.92 1.65 -12.31
C ASP A 72 -2.68 1.64 -10.81
N LEU A 73 -3.34 2.54 -10.08
CA LEU A 73 -3.37 2.53 -8.62
C LEU A 73 -4.69 1.95 -8.12
N ILE A 74 -4.70 0.65 -7.84
CA ILE A 74 -5.86 -0.05 -7.31
C ILE A 74 -5.86 0.11 -5.80
N SER A 75 -6.85 0.79 -5.23
CA SER A 75 -6.93 1.06 -3.79
C SER A 75 -8.20 0.52 -3.15
N TYR A 76 -8.08 0.05 -1.92
CA TYR A 76 -9.20 -0.43 -1.10
C TYR A 76 -9.18 0.26 0.27
N GLY A 77 -10.32 0.83 0.64
CA GLY A 77 -10.50 1.50 1.92
C GLY A 77 -11.43 2.72 1.87
N PRO A 78 -11.33 3.62 2.88
CA PRO A 78 -10.47 3.45 4.04
C PRO A 78 -10.93 2.23 4.86
N ILE A 79 -10.01 1.32 5.19
CA ILE A 79 -10.31 0.15 6.04
C ILE A 79 -10.58 0.64 7.47
N PHE A 80 -9.80 1.63 7.91
CA PHE A 80 -10.06 2.39 9.13
C PHE A 80 -10.10 3.88 8.81
N PRO A 81 -10.99 4.66 9.45
CA PRO A 81 -10.97 6.10 9.34
C PRO A 81 -9.65 6.67 9.88
N GLU A 82 -9.39 7.95 9.60
CA GLU A 82 -8.33 8.65 10.30
C GLU A 82 -8.69 8.81 11.79
N ILE A 83 -7.71 8.63 12.68
CA ILE A 83 -7.93 8.56 14.14
C ILE A 83 -7.05 9.60 14.83
N GLY A 84 -7.56 10.17 15.93
CA GLY A 84 -6.78 11.04 16.81
C GLY A 84 -6.51 12.44 16.25
N MET A 85 -7.40 12.96 15.41
CA MET A 85 -7.26 14.28 14.78
C MET A 85 -8.12 15.34 15.48
N THR A 86 -7.95 15.53 16.78
CA THR A 86 -8.51 16.71 17.47
C THR A 86 -7.46 17.82 17.56
N LYS A 87 -7.91 19.08 17.58
CA LYS A 87 -7.01 20.25 17.54
C LYS A 87 -6.19 20.39 18.83
N GLU A 88 -6.67 19.80 19.91
CA GLU A 88 -6.13 19.90 21.25
C GLU A 88 -5.10 18.80 21.57
N GLN A 89 -5.06 17.72 20.78
CA GLN A 89 -4.16 16.60 21.01
C GLN A 89 -2.73 16.90 20.58
N LEU A 90 -1.78 16.56 21.45
CA LEU A 90 -0.36 16.63 21.12
C LEU A 90 0.03 15.49 20.18
N ARG A 91 0.97 15.75 19.26
CA ARG A 91 1.43 14.75 18.26
C ARG A 91 1.72 13.37 18.86
N HIS A 92 2.31 13.32 20.06
CA HIS A 92 2.65 12.05 20.70
C HIS A 92 1.40 11.23 21.08
N GLU A 93 0.34 11.88 21.53
CA GLU A 93 -0.96 11.25 21.87
C GLU A 93 -1.64 10.74 20.59
N GLN A 94 -1.60 11.53 19.52
CA GLN A 94 -2.12 11.13 18.22
C GLN A 94 -1.39 9.88 17.71
N MET A 95 -0.06 9.80 17.90
CA MET A 95 0.73 8.62 17.56
C MET A 95 0.38 7.39 18.40
N LEU A 96 0.04 7.55 19.68
CA LEU A 96 -0.40 6.43 20.52
C LEU A 96 -1.69 5.79 19.99
N LEU A 97 -2.62 6.60 19.48
CA LEU A 97 -3.86 6.11 18.85
C LEU A 97 -3.62 5.57 17.43
N HIS A 98 -2.71 6.20 16.67
CA HIS A 98 -2.39 5.83 15.31
C HIS A 98 -1.66 4.48 15.22
N THR A 99 -0.70 4.24 16.12
CA THR A 99 0.25 3.12 16.01
C THR A 99 -0.42 1.73 16.01
N PRO A 100 -1.42 1.43 16.86
CA PRO A 100 -2.10 0.14 16.83
C PRO A 100 -2.77 -0.15 15.48
N VAL A 101 -3.46 0.84 14.91
CA VAL A 101 -4.14 0.70 13.60
C VAL A 101 -3.13 0.61 12.47
N ARG A 102 -2.08 1.44 12.52
CA ARG A 102 -0.93 1.37 11.61
C ARG A 102 -0.30 -0.02 11.60
N ASP A 103 -0.17 -0.66 12.76
CA ASP A 103 0.41 -1.99 12.88
C ASP A 103 -0.50 -3.07 12.27
N GLN A 104 -1.81 -3.00 12.47
CA GLN A 104 -2.76 -3.88 11.78
C GLN A 104 -2.65 -3.75 10.26
N MET A 105 -2.56 -2.52 9.76
CA MET A 105 -2.38 -2.24 8.34
C MET A 105 -1.05 -2.79 7.80
N ALA A 106 0.03 -2.75 8.58
CA ALA A 106 1.31 -3.37 8.21
C ALA A 106 1.21 -4.91 8.15
N GLY A 107 0.36 -5.51 8.98
CA GLY A 107 0.03 -6.94 8.91
C GLY A 107 -0.73 -7.28 7.62
N LEU A 108 -1.79 -6.52 7.31
CA LEU A 108 -2.60 -6.70 6.10
C LEU A 108 -1.79 -6.45 4.81
N GLU A 109 -0.96 -5.42 4.77
CA GLU A 109 -0.07 -5.11 3.64
C GLU A 109 0.86 -6.28 3.32
N LYS A 110 1.50 -6.83 4.36
CA LYS A 110 2.35 -8.02 4.20
C LYS A 110 1.54 -9.21 3.69
N LYS A 111 0.39 -9.48 4.30
CA LYS A 111 -0.45 -10.62 3.92
C LYS A 111 -0.92 -10.52 2.47
N LEU A 112 -1.32 -9.33 2.02
CA LEU A 112 -1.69 -9.06 0.62
C LEU A 112 -0.51 -9.31 -0.32
N ARG A 113 0.66 -8.76 -0.01
CA ARG A 113 1.88 -9.00 -0.80
C ARG A 113 2.21 -10.48 -0.91
N ASP A 114 2.20 -11.19 0.22
CA ASP A 114 2.57 -12.61 0.25
C ASP A 114 1.54 -13.48 -0.49
N ALA A 115 0.24 -13.14 -0.40
CA ALA A 115 -0.81 -13.79 -1.18
C ALA A 115 -0.66 -13.56 -2.69
N LEU A 116 -0.36 -12.33 -3.12
CA LEU A 116 -0.11 -12.02 -4.54
C LEU A 116 1.09 -12.82 -5.08
N VAL A 117 2.17 -12.93 -4.30
CA VAL A 117 3.34 -13.73 -4.72
C VAL A 117 3.01 -15.22 -4.76
N ALA A 118 2.29 -15.75 -3.77
CA ALA A 118 1.87 -17.15 -3.75
C ALA A 118 0.95 -17.49 -4.94
N ALA A 119 0.13 -16.54 -5.37
CA ALA A 119 -0.71 -16.64 -6.56
C ALA A 119 0.06 -16.46 -7.89
N GLY A 120 1.38 -16.25 -7.86
CA GLY A 120 2.24 -16.19 -9.04
C GLY A 120 2.49 -14.79 -9.60
N TYR A 121 1.93 -13.73 -9.01
CA TYR A 121 2.17 -12.36 -9.45
C TYR A 121 3.60 -11.89 -9.14
N LYS A 122 4.16 -11.07 -10.03
CA LYS A 122 5.50 -10.48 -9.86
C LYS A 122 5.43 -9.20 -9.05
N VAL A 123 5.53 -9.33 -7.73
CA VAL A 123 5.55 -8.19 -6.80
C VAL A 123 6.98 -7.70 -6.55
N LEU A 124 7.23 -6.41 -6.76
CA LEU A 124 8.52 -5.75 -6.69
C LEU A 124 9.02 -5.57 -5.25
N ASN A 125 8.16 -5.07 -4.36
CA ASN A 125 8.56 -4.74 -3.01
C ASN A 125 8.47 -5.95 -2.06
N VAL A 126 9.32 -5.92 -1.05
CA VAL A 126 9.28 -6.84 0.10
C VAL A 126 8.74 -6.09 1.30
N VAL A 127 7.78 -6.68 1.99
CA VAL A 127 7.17 -6.10 3.20
C VAL A 127 7.63 -6.90 4.41
N HIS A 128 8.51 -6.30 5.20
CA HIS A 128 9.01 -6.86 6.45
C HIS A 128 8.10 -6.45 7.61
N SER A 129 7.10 -7.27 7.90
CA SER A 129 6.21 -7.09 9.04
C SER A 129 5.99 -8.41 9.76
N LYS A 130 5.84 -8.37 11.08
CA LYS A 130 5.35 -9.48 11.91
C LYS A 130 4.08 -9.10 12.67
N LYS A 131 3.47 -7.97 12.29
CA LYS A 131 2.30 -7.43 12.98
C LYS A 131 1.08 -8.30 12.68
N GLN A 132 0.26 -8.49 13.70
CA GLN A 132 -1.00 -9.21 13.56
C GLN A 132 -2.00 -8.37 12.78
N TYR A 133 -2.96 -9.05 12.18
CA TYR A 133 -4.09 -8.46 11.50
C TYR A 133 -5.35 -9.24 11.84
N ASP A 134 -6.50 -8.59 11.69
CA ASP A 134 -7.79 -9.23 11.88
C ASP A 134 -8.19 -10.06 10.63
N ALA A 135 -8.73 -11.24 10.85
CA ALA A 135 -9.08 -12.18 9.78
C ALA A 135 -10.26 -11.69 8.93
N ALA A 136 -11.24 -11.00 9.52
CA ALA A 136 -12.37 -10.45 8.77
C ALA A 136 -11.91 -9.31 7.85
N HIS A 137 -11.03 -8.43 8.34
CA HIS A 137 -10.38 -7.43 7.48
C HIS A 137 -9.57 -8.06 6.36
N TRP A 138 -8.82 -9.15 6.64
CA TRP A 138 -8.10 -9.86 5.58
C TRP A 138 -9.05 -10.42 4.51
N ASN A 139 -10.13 -11.08 4.90
CA ASN A 139 -11.11 -11.62 3.94
C ASN A 139 -11.70 -10.51 3.06
N ALA A 140 -12.03 -9.35 3.65
CA ALA A 140 -12.54 -8.21 2.90
C ALA A 140 -11.49 -7.66 1.90
N VAL A 141 -10.23 -7.53 2.34
CA VAL A 141 -9.10 -7.12 1.49
C VAL A 141 -8.91 -8.10 0.33
N GLN A 142 -8.85 -9.40 0.61
CA GLN A 142 -8.67 -10.45 -0.39
C GLN A 142 -9.78 -10.40 -1.44
N ASN A 143 -11.05 -10.33 -1.02
CA ASN A 143 -12.21 -10.24 -1.90
C ASN A 143 -12.20 -8.96 -2.75
N ALA A 144 -11.79 -7.82 -2.18
CA ALA A 144 -11.71 -6.56 -2.92
C ALA A 144 -10.65 -6.62 -4.02
N PHE A 145 -9.45 -7.11 -3.71
CA PHE A 145 -8.35 -7.19 -4.68
C PHE A 145 -8.52 -8.32 -5.69
N ALA A 146 -9.22 -9.40 -5.36
CA ALA A 146 -9.47 -10.51 -6.29
C ALA A 146 -10.29 -10.11 -7.53
N LYS A 147 -11.06 -9.02 -7.46
CA LYS A 147 -11.74 -8.43 -8.63
C LYS A 147 -10.75 -7.98 -9.71
N HIS A 148 -9.52 -7.65 -9.33
CA HIS A 148 -8.44 -7.23 -10.22
C HIS A 148 -7.35 -8.30 -10.36
N PHE A 149 -7.23 -9.18 -9.37
CA PHE A 149 -6.22 -10.25 -9.28
C PHE A 149 -6.90 -11.60 -8.99
N PRO A 150 -7.58 -12.22 -9.98
CA PRO A 150 -8.44 -13.39 -9.73
C PRO A 150 -7.74 -14.60 -9.12
N GLU A 151 -6.44 -14.76 -9.33
CA GLU A 151 -5.65 -15.86 -8.77
C GLU A 151 -5.51 -15.79 -7.23
N LEU A 152 -5.97 -14.70 -6.59
CA LEU A 152 -5.97 -14.57 -5.12
C LEU A 152 -6.98 -15.48 -4.40
N ILE A 153 -8.01 -15.99 -5.09
CA ILE A 153 -9.08 -16.82 -4.49
C ILE A 153 -9.22 -18.15 -5.25
N LYS A 154 -8.27 -18.49 -6.12
CA LYS A 154 -8.27 -19.81 -6.75
C LYS A 154 -7.76 -20.89 -5.82
#